data_AF-A0A920WNZ2-F1
#
_entry.id   AF-A0A920WNZ2-F1
#
_cell.length_a   1.000
_cell.length_b   1.000
_cell.length_c   1.000
_cell.angle_alpha   90.00
_cell.angle_beta   90.00
_cell.angle_gamma   90.00
#
_symmetry.space_group_name_H-M   'P 1'
#
loop_
_entity.id
_entity.type
_entity.pdbx_description
1 polymer ?
#
loop_
_entity_poly.entity_id
_entity_poly.type
_entity_poly.pdbx_seq_one_letter_code
_entity_poly.pdbx_strand_id
1 'polypeptide(L)'
;MLDHLTNGLIPPGIHRVVSDGPGERHSVVQFCHPTPWTMLAPLPTCVTPENPLRYPTITASDRLEQVIWEINLVESGRRLDG
;
A
#
# COMPACT_ATOMS: atom_id res chain seq x y z
N MET A 1 -1.86 3.27 -1.15
CA MET A 1 -2.83 4.39 -1.16
C MET A 1 -2.69 5.26 -2.41
N LEU A 2 -1.48 5.67 -2.80
CA LEU A 2 -1.28 6.45 -4.03
C LEU A 2 -1.69 5.68 -5.30
N ASP A 3 -1.44 4.37 -5.33
CA ASP A 3 -1.96 3.43 -6.33
C ASP A 3 -3.47 3.55 -6.54
N HIS A 4 -4.20 3.63 -5.43
CA HIS A 4 -5.66 3.73 -5.43
C HIS A 4 -6.12 5.09 -5.98
N LEU A 5 -5.55 6.20 -5.48
CA LEU A 5 -5.88 7.55 -5.95
C LEU A 5 -5.54 7.77 -7.42
N THR A 6 -4.46 7.15 -7.90
CA THR A 6 -4.01 7.30 -9.29
C THR A 6 -4.65 6.30 -10.24
N ASN A 7 -5.70 5.59 -9.81
CA ASN A 7 -6.34 4.53 -10.59
C ASN A 7 -5.33 3.50 -11.14
N GLY A 8 -4.25 3.26 -10.41
CA GLY A 8 -3.20 2.29 -10.74
C GLY A 8 -2.14 2.78 -11.73
N LEU A 9 -2.11 4.08 -12.05
CA LEU A 9 -1.03 4.66 -12.87
C LEU A 9 0.31 4.65 -12.13
N ILE A 10 0.31 4.87 -10.81
CA ILE A 10 1.51 4.78 -9.97
C ILE A 10 1.42 3.50 -9.13
N PRO A 11 2.12 2.42 -9.48
CA PRO A 11 2.05 1.16 -8.74
C PRO A 11 2.75 1.26 -7.37
N PRO A 12 2.40 0.40 -6.41
CA PRO A 12 3.13 0.31 -5.15
C PRO A 12 4.56 -0.23 -5.38
N GLY A 13 5.54 0.38 -4.72
CA GLY A 13 6.94 -0.08 -4.76
C GLY A 13 7.18 -1.24 -3.79
N ILE A 14 7.26 -2.47 -4.31
CA ILE A 14 7.62 -3.65 -3.51
C ILE A 14 9.14 -3.70 -3.36
N HIS A 15 9.63 -3.69 -2.12
CA HIS A 15 11.05 -3.72 -1.81
C HIS A 15 11.31 -4.59 -0.57
N ARG A 16 12.52 -5.15 -0.47
CA ARG A 16 12.96 -5.95 0.67
C ARG A 16 14.31 -5.46 1.16
N VAL A 17 14.55 -5.63 2.46
CA VAL A 17 15.88 -5.46 3.04
C VAL A 17 16.59 -6.82 3.03
N VAL A 18 17.86 -6.83 2.62
CA VAL A 18 18.74 -8.00 2.63
C VAL A 18 19.93 -7.69 3.55
N SER A 19 20.42 -8.70 4.27
CA SER A 19 21.59 -8.60 5.15
C SER A 19 22.56 -9.72 4.78
N ASP A 20 23.74 -9.35 4.26
CA ASP A 20 24.71 -10.26 3.62
C ASP A 20 25.99 -10.50 4.44
N GLY A 21 26.04 -10.09 5.72
CA GLY A 21 27.23 -10.27 6.54
C GLY A 21 27.21 -9.52 7.87
N PRO A 22 28.28 -9.67 8.68
CA PRO A 22 28.39 -9.00 9.97
C PRO A 22 28.53 -7.48 9.78
N GLY A 23 27.60 -6.71 10.36
CA GLY A 23 27.59 -5.25 10.34
C GLY A 23 26.21 -4.72 10.72
N GLU A 24 26.18 -3.57 11.40
CA GLU A 24 24.91 -2.92 11.74
C GLU A 24 24.42 -2.07 10.57
N ARG A 25 23.13 -2.22 10.22
CA ARG A 25 22.45 -1.35 9.28
C ARG A 25 21.30 -0.65 9.98
N HIS A 26 21.38 0.67 10.06
CA HIS A 26 20.32 1.52 10.59
C HIS A 26 19.52 2.14 9.44
N SER A 27 18.20 2.16 9.56
CA SER A 27 17.33 2.86 8.61
C SER A 27 16.23 3.59 9.35
N VAL A 28 16.04 4.87 9.00
CA VAL A 28 14.92 5.69 9.45
C VAL A 28 13.96 5.81 8.28
N VAL A 29 12.69 5.48 8.51
CA VAL A 29 11.65 5.56 7.49
C VAL A 29 10.55 6.50 7.95
N GLN A 30 10.03 7.27 7.00
CA GLN A 30 8.84 8.09 7.19
C GLN A 30 7.76 7.62 6.21
N PHE A 31 6.61 7.29 6.75
CA PHE A 31 5.42 7.01 5.96
C PHE A 31 4.51 8.23 5.95
N CYS A 32 4.09 8.65 4.75
CA CYS A 32 3.13 9.73 4.57
C CYS A 32 1.80 9.11 4.15
N HIS A 33 0.77 9.26 5.00
CA HIS A 33 -0.56 8.73 4.77
C HIS A 33 -1.60 9.85 4.95
N PRO A 34 -2.69 9.84 4.15
CA PRO A 34 -3.89 10.60 4.47
C PRO A 34 -4.43 10.25 5.85
N THR A 35 -5.25 11.13 6.42
CA THR A 35 -5.96 10.83 7.67
C THR A 35 -6.86 9.60 7.49
N PRO A 36 -7.13 8.80 8.53
CA PRO A 36 -7.86 7.53 8.40
C PRO A 36 -9.24 7.65 7.72
N TRP A 37 -9.94 8.76 7.96
CA TRP A 37 -11.25 9.06 7.40
C TRP A 37 -11.21 9.67 5.99
N THR A 38 -10.04 9.84 5.38
CA THR A 38 -9.95 10.32 4.01
C THR A 38 -10.52 9.28 3.05
N MET A 39 -11.47 9.70 2.23
CA MET A 39 -12.00 8.87 1.14
C MET A 39 -10.98 8.82 0.00
N LEU A 40 -10.45 7.63 -0.28
CA LEU A 40 -9.63 7.33 -1.43
C LEU A 40 -10.57 7.05 -2.61
N ALA A 41 -10.94 8.08 -3.35
CA ALA A 41 -11.60 7.94 -4.65
C ALA A 41 -10.55 8.16 -5.76
N PRO A 42 -10.48 7.30 -6.79
CA PRO A 42 -9.61 7.56 -7.93
C PRO A 42 -9.85 8.97 -8.50
N LEU A 43 -8.77 9.71 -8.73
CA LEU A 43 -8.84 11.06 -9.25
C LEU A 43 -9.49 11.04 -10.65
N PRO A 44 -10.41 11.97 -10.97
CA PRO A 44 -11.08 11.98 -12.27
C PRO A 44 -10.12 12.02 -13.46
N THR A 45 -8.98 12.69 -13.30
CA THR A 45 -7.91 12.77 -14.32
C THR A 45 -7.18 11.46 -14.55
N CYS A 46 -7.34 10.47 -13.67
CA CYS A 46 -6.76 9.13 -13.79
C CYS A 46 -7.78 8.09 -14.31
N VAL A 47 -9.02 8.50 -14.60
CA VAL A 47 -10.08 7.64 -15.13
C VAL A 47 -10.41 8.09 -16.55
N THR A 48 -10.08 7.25 -17.54
CA THR A 48 -10.32 7.52 -18.98
C THR A 48 -10.96 6.30 -19.65
N PRO A 49 -11.44 6.39 -20.91
CA PRO A 49 -11.92 5.21 -21.64
C PRO A 49 -10.86 4.10 -21.75
N GLU A 50 -9.58 4.47 -21.86
CA GLU A 50 -8.44 3.54 -21.95
C GLU A 50 -7.95 3.04 -20.58
N ASN A 51 -8.22 3.81 -19.51
CA ASN A 51 -7.98 3.41 -18.12
C ASN A 51 -9.27 3.58 -17.30
N PRO A 52 -10.25 2.67 -17.45
CA PRO A 52 -11.55 2.78 -16.78
C PRO A 52 -11.39 2.69 -15.25
N LEU A 53 -12.45 2.99 -14.51
CA LEU A 53 -12.41 2.96 -13.04
C LEU A 53 -12.03 1.55 -12.53
N ARG A 54 -10.84 1.41 -11.94
CA ARG A 54 -10.31 0.12 -11.46
C ARG A 54 -10.55 -0.13 -9.99
N TYR A 55 -10.66 0.94 -9.21
CA TYR A 55 -10.80 0.84 -7.76
C TYR A 55 -12.10 1.49 -7.28
N PRO A 56 -12.84 0.84 -6.36
CA PRO A 56 -13.99 1.45 -5.71
C PRO A 56 -13.52 2.46 -4.66
N THR A 57 -14.34 3.46 -4.35
CA THR A 57 -14.04 4.40 -3.27
C THR A 57 -13.97 3.68 -1.92
N ILE A 58 -12.93 3.94 -1.13
CA ILE A 58 -12.67 3.30 0.17
C ILE A 58 -12.07 4.30 1.15
N THR A 59 -12.22 4.11 2.47
CA THR A 59 -11.49 4.95 3.44
C THR A 59 -10.00 4.59 3.46
N ALA A 60 -9.15 5.54 3.86
CA ALA A 60 -7.73 5.27 4.04
C ALA A 60 -7.48 4.21 5.13
N SER A 61 -8.30 4.19 6.19
CA SER A 61 -8.24 3.16 7.24
C SER A 61 -8.50 1.76 6.67
N ASP A 62 -9.62 1.57 5.96
CA ASP A 62 -9.97 0.25 5.42
C ASP A 62 -8.96 -0.21 4.37
N ARG A 63 -8.41 0.71 3.56
CA ARG A 63 -7.34 0.35 2.61
C ARG A 63 -6.06 -0.08 3.32
N LEU A 64 -5.70 0.53 4.45
CA LEU A 64 -4.56 0.11 5.24
C LEU A 64 -4.78 -1.30 5.81
N GLU A 65 -5.97 -1.57 6.36
CA GLU A 65 -6.33 -2.90 6.86
C GLU A 65 -6.27 -3.98 5.77
N GLN A 66 -6.76 -3.66 4.56
CA GLN A 66 -6.61 -4.55 3.40
C GLN A 66 -5.15 -4.85 3.07
N VAL A 67 -4.26 -3.84 3.03
CA VAL A 67 -2.83 -4.06 2.78
C VAL A 67 -2.22 -4.95 3.86
N ILE A 68 -2.51 -4.67 5.13
CA ILE A 68 -2.02 -5.45 6.27
C ILE A 68 -2.42 -6.92 6.14
N TRP A 69 -3.66 -7.19 5.73
CA TRP A 69 -4.14 -8.53 5.45
C TRP A 69 -3.43 -9.16 4.24
N GLU A 70 -3.31 -8.43 3.11
CA GLU A 70 -2.64 -8.89 1.88
C GLU A 70 -1.18 -9.31 2.11
N ILE A 71 -0.45 -8.60 2.99
CA ILE A 71 0.95 -8.89 3.31
C ILE A 71 1.12 -9.85 4.51
N ASN A 72 0.03 -10.42 5.03
CA ASN A 72 0.00 -11.31 6.19
C ASN A 72 0.58 -10.69 7.46
N LEU A 73 0.30 -9.41 7.73
CA LEU A 73 0.70 -8.71 8.96
C LEU A 73 -0.49 -8.59 9.95
N VAL A 74 -1.40 -9.55 9.95
CA VAL A 74 -2.51 -9.62 10.93
C VAL A 74 -2.03 -10.25 12.24
N GLU A 75 -2.62 -9.86 13.37
CA GLU A 75 -2.21 -10.25 14.74
C GLU A 75 -2.15 -11.78 14.96
N SER A 76 -2.95 -12.55 14.22
CA SER A 76 -3.00 -14.02 14.22
C SER A 76 -2.21 -14.69 13.08
N GLY A 77 -1.63 -13.90 12.17
CA GLY A 77 -0.98 -14.32 10.93
C GLY A 77 0.50 -14.60 11.11
N ARG A 78 0.84 -15.68 11.82
CA ARG A 78 2.18 -16.27 11.71
C ARG A 78 2.38 -16.68 10.25
N ARG A 79 3.41 -16.15 9.60
CA ARG A 79 3.95 -16.71 8.36
C ARG A 79 4.27 -18.18 8.66
N LEU A 80 3.47 -19.12 8.16
CA LEU A 80 3.85 -20.53 8.18
C LEU A 80 5.02 -20.63 7.22
N ASP A 81 6.17 -20.95 7.80
CA ASP A 81 7.49 -20.89 7.17
C ASP A 81 7.50 -21.59 5.80
N GLY A 82 8.26 -21.00 4.88
CA GLY A 82 8.73 -21.65 3.66
C GLY A 82 10.25 -21.74 3.70
#